data_AF-W4RM06-F1
#
_entry.id   AF-W4RM06-F1
#
_cell.length_a   1.000
_cell.length_b   1.000
_cell.length_c   1.000
_cell.angle_alpha   90.00
_cell.angle_beta   90.00
_cell.angle_gamma   90.00
#
_symmetry.space_group_name_H-M   'P 1'
#
loop_
_entity.id
_entity.type
_entity.pdbx_description
1 polymer ?
#
loop_
_entity_poly.entity_id
_entity_poly.type
_entity_poly.pdbx_seq_one_letter_code
_entity_poly.pdbx_strand_id
1 'polypeptide(L)'
;MTRDEIISRVSEKVRVLRAEVGYTQDKMADIIGVSKKTLVQIEKRRVQAGWSTVVAICALFRETETIQFLFGNEPLEVLETVAHEGTDYRKEKTLGGKVWWREVAGLADLLCSKIS
;
A
#
# COMPACT_ATOMS: atom_id res chain seq x y z
N MET A 1 3.90 11.08 -13.33
CA MET A 1 3.14 11.37 -12.09
C MET A 1 4.13 11.32 -10.94
N THR A 2 4.04 12.21 -9.95
CA THR A 2 4.90 12.16 -8.75
C THR A 2 4.25 11.32 -7.64
N ARG A 3 5.05 10.90 -6.64
CA ARG A 3 4.52 10.21 -5.45
C ARG A 3 3.40 11.00 -4.77
N ASP A 4 3.58 12.31 -4.61
CA ASP A 4 2.61 13.17 -3.93
C ASP A 4 1.31 13.33 -4.74
N GLU A 5 1.40 13.39 -6.06
CA GLU A 5 0.23 13.38 -6.95
C GLU A 5 -0.57 12.08 -6.80
N ILE A 6 0.12 10.93 -6.75
CA ILE A 6 -0.51 9.62 -6.54
C ILE A 6 -1.21 9.59 -5.19
N ILE A 7 -0.53 10.03 -4.12
CA ILE A 7 -1.09 10.08 -2.77
C ILE A 7 -2.36 10.93 -2.74
N SER A 8 -2.35 12.12 -3.35
CA SER A 8 -3.52 12.99 -3.38
C SER A 8 -4.68 12.36 -4.14
N ARG A 9 -4.43 11.89 -5.37
CA ARG A 9 -5.47 11.33 -6.25
C ARG A 9 -6.14 10.10 -5.65
N VAL A 10 -5.36 9.19 -5.07
CA VAL A 10 -5.91 7.98 -4.43
C VAL A 10 -6.68 8.35 -3.17
N SER A 11 -6.13 9.24 -2.33
CA SER A 11 -6.81 9.69 -1.09
C SER A 11 -8.18 10.29 -1.37
N GLU A 12 -8.31 11.07 -2.44
CA GLU A 12 -9.58 11.68 -2.86
C GLU A 12 -10.64 10.67 -3.32
N LYS A 13 -10.20 9.49 -3.79
CA LYS A 13 -11.06 8.45 -4.36
C LYS A 13 -11.43 7.34 -3.39
N VAL A 14 -10.83 7.28 -2.20
CA VAL A 14 -11.09 6.20 -1.21
C VAL A 14 -12.58 5.99 -0.91
N ARG A 15 -13.36 7.07 -0.76
CA ARG A 15 -14.81 6.95 -0.51
C ARG A 15 -15.57 6.37 -1.70
N VAL A 16 -15.20 6.78 -2.92
CA VAL A 16 -15.81 6.31 -4.17
C VAL A 16 -15.49 4.83 -4.35
N LEU A 17 -14.21 4.49 -4.23
CA LEU A 17 -13.72 3.12 -4.29
C LEU A 17 -14.44 2.21 -3.30
N ARG A 18 -14.57 2.65 -2.04
CA ARG A 18 -15.27 1.89 -1.01
C ARG A 18 -16.75 1.63 -1.37
N ALA A 19 -17.41 2.63 -1.96
CA ALA A 19 -18.80 2.51 -2.39
C ALA A 19 -18.92 1.57 -3.60
N GLU A 20 -18.00 1.66 -4.55
CA GLU A 20 -17.91 0.77 -5.74
C GLU A 20 -17.85 -0.70 -5.32
N VAL A 21 -16.98 -1.04 -4.36
CA VAL A 21 -16.86 -2.42 -3.86
C VAL A 21 -17.89 -2.79 -2.79
N GLY A 22 -18.79 -1.87 -2.41
CA GLY A 22 -19.88 -2.12 -1.46
C GLY A 22 -19.44 -2.35 -0.01
N TYR A 23 -18.30 -1.79 0.41
CA TYR A 23 -17.76 -2.04 1.76
C TYR A 23 -18.23 -1.02 2.79
N THR A 24 -18.44 -1.48 4.03
CA THR A 24 -18.57 -0.60 5.19
C THR A 24 -17.23 0.06 5.51
N GLN A 25 -17.24 1.17 6.28
CA GLN A 25 -16.00 1.80 6.72
C GLN A 25 -15.16 0.85 7.59
N ASP A 26 -15.78 0.04 8.43
CA ASP A 26 -15.06 -0.95 9.25
C ASP A 26 -14.36 -1.99 8.37
N LYS A 27 -15.07 -2.57 7.39
CA LYS A 27 -14.50 -3.57 6.47
C LYS A 27 -13.37 -2.98 5.63
N MET A 28 -13.56 -1.78 5.08
CA MET A 28 -12.53 -1.13 4.28
C MET A 28 -11.28 -0.81 5.11
N ALA A 29 -11.47 -0.30 6.34
CA ALA A 29 -10.36 0.04 7.23
C ALA A 29 -9.53 -1.20 7.59
N ASP A 30 -10.20 -2.32 7.88
CA ASP A 30 -9.55 -3.62 8.13
C ASP A 30 -8.75 -4.10 6.91
N ILE A 31 -9.35 -4.09 5.71
CA ILE A 31 -8.71 -4.54 4.46
C ILE A 31 -7.45 -3.72 4.12
N ILE A 32 -7.49 -2.41 4.26
CA ILE A 32 -6.34 -1.54 3.91
C ILE A 32 -5.38 -1.33 5.09
N GLY A 33 -5.63 -1.97 6.24
CA GLY A 33 -4.75 -1.96 7.41
C GLY A 33 -4.65 -0.61 8.12
N VAL A 34 -5.74 0.14 8.23
CA VAL A 34 -5.80 1.41 8.97
C VAL A 34 -6.92 1.42 10.00
N SER A 35 -6.86 2.33 10.98
CA SER A 35 -7.99 2.50 11.89
C SER A 35 -9.21 3.07 11.17
N LYS A 36 -10.43 2.71 11.60
CA LYS A 36 -11.69 3.34 11.12
C LYS A 36 -11.63 4.86 11.21
N LYS A 37 -11.08 5.40 12.30
CA LYS A 37 -10.91 6.85 12.49
C LYS A 37 -10.05 7.46 11.39
N THR A 38 -8.94 6.81 11.04
CA THR A 38 -8.04 7.23 9.97
C THR A 38 -8.77 7.23 8.62
N LEU A 39 -9.44 6.14 8.27
CA LEU A 39 -10.25 6.05 7.05
C LEU A 39 -11.27 7.20 6.98
N VAL A 40 -12.01 7.45 8.06
CA VAL A 40 -13.00 8.54 8.12
C VAL A 40 -12.34 9.92 7.92
N GLN A 41 -11.14 10.17 8.45
CA GLN A 41 -10.44 11.44 8.22
C GLN A 41 -9.99 11.58 6.75
N ILE A 42 -9.55 10.48 6.13
CA ILE A 42 -9.19 10.45 4.69
C ILE A 42 -10.41 10.75 3.83
N GLU A 43 -11.54 10.07 4.06
CA GLU A 43 -12.78 10.29 3.31
C GLU A 43 -13.34 11.72 3.47
N LYS A 44 -13.06 12.36 4.61
CA LYS A 44 -13.41 13.77 4.89
C LYS A 44 -12.38 14.76 4.35
N ARG A 45 -11.33 14.30 3.66
CA ARG A 45 -10.23 15.11 3.11
C ARG A 45 -9.49 15.95 4.15
N ARG A 46 -9.43 15.46 5.40
CA ARG A 46 -8.72 16.14 6.50
C ARG A 46 -7.28 15.68 6.63
N VAL A 47 -7.00 14.46 6.18
CA VAL A 47 -5.65 13.87 6.09
C VAL A 47 -5.56 13.10 4.78
N GLN A 48 -4.35 12.97 4.25
CA GLN A 48 -4.09 12.05 3.13
C GLN A 48 -3.68 10.67 3.65
N ALA A 49 -3.85 9.66 2.82
CA ALA A 49 -3.31 8.33 3.08
C ALA A 49 -1.78 8.35 2.98
N GLY A 50 -1.10 7.56 3.81
CA GLY A 50 0.35 7.35 3.67
C GLY A 50 0.68 6.54 2.41
N TRP A 51 1.94 6.63 1.95
CA TRP A 51 2.40 5.91 0.75
C TRP A 51 2.11 4.40 0.81
N SER A 52 2.36 3.75 1.95
CA SER A 52 2.08 2.31 2.11
C SER A 52 0.60 1.97 1.99
N THR A 53 -0.28 2.78 2.56
CA THR A 53 -1.74 2.62 2.43
C THR A 53 -2.19 2.82 0.98
N VAL A 54 -1.60 3.80 0.27
CA VAL A 54 -1.89 4.04 -1.15
C VAL A 54 -1.47 2.85 -2.01
N VAL A 55 -0.26 2.30 -1.78
CA VAL A 55 0.20 1.08 -2.45
C VAL A 55 -0.73 -0.10 -2.16
N ALA A 56 -1.14 -0.28 -0.90
CA ALA A 56 -2.09 -1.33 -0.53
C ALA A 56 -3.44 -1.17 -1.25
N ILE A 57 -3.98 0.05 -1.31
CA ILE A 57 -5.22 0.35 -2.03
C ILE A 57 -5.06 -0.01 -3.52
N CYS A 58 -4.02 0.48 -4.19
CA CYS A 58 -3.83 0.19 -5.60
C CYS A 58 -3.62 -1.30 -5.87
N ALA A 59 -2.92 -2.03 -5.00
CA ALA A 59 -2.69 -3.46 -5.16
C ALA A 59 -3.96 -4.30 -4.94
N LEU A 60 -4.70 -4.03 -3.87
CA LEU A 60 -5.91 -4.79 -3.50
C LEU A 60 -7.09 -4.48 -4.43
N PHE A 61 -7.12 -3.30 -5.04
CA PHE A 61 -8.25 -2.82 -5.84
C PHE A 61 -7.86 -2.50 -7.29
N ARG A 62 -6.77 -3.08 -7.82
CA ARG A 62 -6.25 -2.78 -9.17
C ARG A 62 -7.24 -3.00 -10.32
N GLU A 63 -8.25 -3.84 -10.10
CA GLU A 63 -9.27 -4.20 -11.10
C GLU A 63 -10.53 -3.34 -11.02
N THR A 64 -10.60 -2.43 -10.05
CA THR A 64 -11.72 -1.50 -9.91
C THR A 64 -11.64 -0.39 -10.94
N GLU A 65 -12.80 0.07 -11.44
CA GLU A 65 -12.87 1.15 -12.42
C GLU A 65 -12.26 2.43 -11.84
N THR A 66 -12.45 2.68 -10.54
CA THR A 66 -11.85 3.83 -9.87
C THR A 66 -10.33 3.83 -9.96
N ILE A 67 -9.67 2.69 -9.74
CA ILE A 67 -8.20 2.61 -9.79
C ILE A 67 -7.69 2.59 -11.24
N GLN A 68 -8.36 1.86 -12.14
CA GLN A 68 -8.01 1.85 -13.56
C GLN A 68 -8.17 3.23 -14.20
N PHE A 69 -9.19 4.00 -13.82
CA PHE A 69 -9.36 5.37 -14.29
C PHE A 69 -8.21 6.30 -13.86
N LEU A 70 -7.63 6.06 -12.68
CA LEU A 70 -6.52 6.88 -12.17
C LEU A 70 -5.18 6.58 -12.86
N PHE A 71 -4.92 5.32 -13.23
CA PHE A 71 -3.59 4.86 -13.65
C PHE A 71 -3.55 4.16 -15.02
N GLY A 72 -4.70 3.95 -15.67
CA GLY A 72 -4.82 3.09 -16.85
C GLY A 72 -4.86 1.61 -16.48
N ASN A 73 -4.48 0.76 -17.42
CA ASN A 73 -4.61 -0.70 -17.29
C ASN A 73 -3.55 -1.34 -16.36
N GLU A 74 -2.46 -0.63 -16.04
CA GLU A 74 -1.35 -1.18 -15.24
C GLU A 74 -1.02 -0.30 -14.00
N PRO A 75 -1.90 -0.24 -12.97
CA PRO A 75 -1.69 0.61 -11.79
C PRO A 75 -0.40 0.32 -11.01
N LEU A 76 0.03 -0.95 -11.00
CA LEU A 76 1.23 -1.37 -10.26
C LEU A 76 2.52 -0.95 -10.96
N GLU A 77 2.55 -0.99 -12.29
CA GLU A 77 3.70 -0.52 -13.09
C GLU A 77 3.98 0.97 -12.82
N VAL A 78 2.93 1.78 -12.75
CA VAL A 78 3.05 3.22 -12.42
C VAL A 78 3.62 3.41 -11.01
N LEU A 79 3.17 2.62 -10.04
CA LEU A 79 3.68 2.69 -8.66
C LEU A 79 5.14 2.25 -8.56
N GLU A 80 5.51 1.17 -9.23
CA GLU A 80 6.89 0.67 -9.28
C GLU A 80 7.82 1.71 -9.91
N THR A 81 7.41 2.29 -11.05
CA THR A 81 8.15 3.36 -11.73
C THR A 81 8.42 4.53 -10.78
N VAL A 82 7.39 5.05 -10.12
CA VAL A 82 7.54 6.18 -9.18
C VAL A 82 8.32 5.80 -7.92
N ALA A 83 8.16 4.56 -7.43
CA ALA A 83 8.92 4.08 -6.29
C ALA A 83 10.42 3.99 -6.60
N HIS A 84 10.78 3.55 -7.81
CA HIS A 84 12.16 3.37 -8.22
C HIS A 84 12.83 4.67 -8.71
N GLU A 85 12.09 5.55 -9.39
CA GLU A 85 12.59 6.88 -9.78
C GLU A 85 12.89 7.77 -8.55
N GLY A 86 12.12 7.64 -7.47
CA GLY A 86 12.41 8.30 -6.19
C GLY A 86 13.61 7.71 -5.43
N THR A 87 14.20 6.62 -5.91
CA THR A 87 15.32 5.90 -5.25
C THR A 87 16.66 6.07 -5.96
N ASP A 88 16.83 7.09 -6.81
CA ASP A 88 18.10 7.30 -7.51
C ASP A 88 19.29 7.32 -6.52
N TYR A 89 20.01 6.19 -6.54
CA TYR A 89 21.27 5.85 -5.93
C TYR A 89 21.55 6.27 -4.48
N ARG A 90 20.98 5.54 -3.52
CA ARG A 90 21.80 5.09 -2.37
C ARG A 90 21.77 3.58 -2.29
N LYS A 91 22.56 2.93 -3.15
CA LYS A 91 23.17 1.65 -2.79
C LYS A 91 24.05 1.91 -1.57
N GLU A 92 23.47 1.86 -0.38
CA GLU A 92 24.27 1.48 0.78
C GLU A 92 24.81 0.10 0.46
N LYS A 93 26.13 0.03 0.28
CA LYS A 93 26.86 -1.22 0.18
C LYS A 93 26.52 -2.00 1.45
N THR A 94 25.67 -3.01 1.35
CA THR A 94 25.60 -4.02 2.41
C THR A 94 26.93 -4.77 2.36
N LEU A 95 27.87 -4.30 3.19
CA LEU A 95 29.06 -5.05 3.56
C LEU A 95 28.63 -6.18 4.51
N GLY A 96 27.92 -7.17 3.98
CA GLY A 96 27.70 -8.45 4.66
C GLY A 96 26.26 -8.78 5.06
N GLY A 97 25.66 -9.70 4.29
CA GLY A 97 24.69 -10.72 4.72
C GLY A 97 23.21 -10.32 4.85
N LYS A 98 22.22 -11.22 4.74
CA LYS A 98 22.05 -12.53 4.08
C LYS A 98 20.52 -12.80 4.04
N VAL A 99 20.08 -13.48 2.98
CA VAL A 99 18.82 -14.25 2.72
C VAL A 99 17.67 -14.19 3.75
N TRP A 100 16.46 -13.84 3.26
CA TRP A 100 15.15 -13.95 3.91
C TRP A 100 14.26 -14.72 2.93
N TRP A 101 14.05 -16.04 2.95
CA TRP A 101 13.42 -16.92 3.95
C TRP A 101 13.73 -18.38 3.53
N ARG A 102 13.52 -19.36 4.39
CA ARG A 102 13.39 -20.77 3.98
C ARG A 102 12.27 -21.42 4.80
N GLU A 103 11.34 -22.11 4.14
CA GLU A 103 10.35 -22.93 4.83
C GLU A 103 11.04 -23.99 5.68
N VAL A 104 10.64 -24.07 6.94
CA VAL A 104 10.94 -25.23 7.78
C VAL A 104 9.60 -25.91 8.04
N ALA A 105 9.40 -27.06 7.41
CA ALA A 105 8.27 -27.92 7.70
C ALA A 105 8.45 -28.49 9.12
N GLY A 106 7.43 -28.29 9.97
CA GLY A 106 7.22 -29.13 11.15
C GLY A 106 7.19 -28.39 12.48
N LEU A 107 5.99 -28.40 13.08
CA LEU A 107 5.63 -28.18 14.48
C LEU A 107 5.86 -26.78 15.09
N ALA A 108 4.74 -26.09 15.25
CA ALA A 108 4.31 -25.36 16.45
C ALA A 108 5.43 -24.88 17.40
N ASP A 109 5.95 -23.69 17.12
CA ASP A 109 6.04 -22.55 18.06
C ASP A 109 6.98 -21.50 17.44
N LEU A 110 6.42 -20.37 17.00
CA LEU A 110 7.19 -19.26 16.45
C LEU A 110 7.85 -18.47 17.59
N LEU A 111 9.07 -18.85 17.96
CA LEU A 111 9.95 -18.01 18.77
C LEU A 111 10.95 -17.29 17.86
N CYS A 112 10.80 -15.96 17.76
CA CYS A 112 11.75 -15.08 17.11
C CYS A 112 12.85 -14.71 18.12
N SER A 113 14.06 -15.27 17.99
CA SER A 113 15.22 -14.75 18.73
C SER A 113 16.04 -13.84 17.82
N LYS A 114 16.14 -12.55 18.19
CA LYS A 114 17.17 -11.65 17.67
C LYS A 114 18.54 -12.20 18.08
N ILE A 115 19.42 -12.44 17.12
CA ILE A 115 20.85 -12.63 17.39
C ILE A 115 21.54 -11.32 16.98
N SER A 116 22.30 -10.80 17.94
CA SER A 116 23.10 -9.56 17.87
C SER A 116 24.26 -9.68 16.90
#